data_AF-A0A8J4PQW8-F1
#
_entry.id   AF-A0A8J4PQW8-F1
#
_cell.length_a   1.000
_cell.length_b   1.000
_cell.length_c   1.000
_cell.angle_alpha   90.00
_cell.angle_beta   90.00
_cell.angle_gamma   90.00
#
_symmetry.space_group_name_H-M   'P 1'
#
loop_
_entity.id
_entity.type
_entity.pdbx_description
1 polymer ?
#
loop_
_entity_poly.entity_id
_entity_poly.type
_entity_poly.pdbx_seq_one_letter_code
_entity_poly.pdbx_strand_id
1 'polypeptide(L)'
;MKIILNQKCKDTSISIYRIFTRLSNKFPNHQRNRIKQNTKYAFQQNRFLLDLGSFNQSYIDDLNKKSIRLYKCLSYISDRPKIFNQLFPPSSQHYDIKQFDDLLKQQDHQFNDKENENRNN
;
A
#
# COMPACT_ATOMS: atom_id res chain seq x y z
N MET A 1 -2.55 -19.07 31.27
CA MET A 1 -1.40 -18.64 30.45
C MET A 1 -1.75 -17.30 29.83
N LYS A 2 -1.22 -16.18 30.34
CA LYS A 2 -1.46 -14.85 29.74
C LYS A 2 -0.69 -14.81 28.42
N ILE A 3 -1.39 -14.63 27.30
CA ILE A 3 -0.78 -14.37 26.01
C ILE A 3 -0.03 -13.05 26.18
N ILE A 4 1.29 -13.10 26.36
CA ILE A 4 2.17 -11.93 26.23
C ILE A 4 2.19 -11.62 24.74
N LEU A 5 1.13 -10.95 24.32
CA LEU A 5 0.93 -10.49 22.97
C LEU A 5 2.06 -9.50 22.69
N ASN A 6 2.80 -9.74 21.60
CA ASN A 6 3.97 -8.97 21.20
C ASN A 6 3.59 -7.50 20.95
N GLN A 7 3.58 -6.68 22.02
CA GLN A 7 3.06 -5.31 22.06
C GLN A 7 3.67 -4.45 20.94
N LYS A 8 4.97 -4.65 20.66
CA LYS A 8 5.70 -3.99 19.58
C LYS A 8 5.08 -4.21 18.19
N CYS A 9 4.55 -5.42 17.94
CA CYS A 9 3.88 -5.73 16.69
C CYS A 9 2.55 -4.99 16.55
N LYS A 10 1.76 -4.95 17.62
CA LYS A 10 0.50 -4.19 17.66
C LYS A 10 0.75 -2.70 17.42
N ASP A 11 1.76 -2.14 18.08
CA ASP A 11 2.13 -0.73 17.94
C ASP A 11 2.58 -0.40 16.50
N THR A 12 3.31 -1.32 15.87
CA THR A 12 3.72 -1.20 14.47
C THR A 12 2.52 -1.23 13.53
N SER A 13 1.62 -2.20 13.68
CA SER A 13 0.39 -2.29 12.87
C SER A 13 -0.49 -1.04 13.04
N ILE A 14 -0.70 -0.56 14.27
CA ILE A 14 -1.45 0.68 14.55
C ILE A 14 -0.77 1.88 13.88
N SER A 15 0.56 1.96 13.92
CA SER A 15 1.31 3.03 13.26
C SER A 15 1.13 3.01 11.75
N ILE A 16 1.19 1.84 11.13
CA ILE A 16 0.92 1.66 9.69
C ILE A 16 -0.52 2.10 9.37
N TYR A 17 -1.52 1.68 10.14
CA TYR A 17 -2.91 2.10 9.93
C TYR A 17 -3.06 3.64 9.96
N ARG A 18 -2.41 4.29 10.93
CA ARG A 18 -2.43 5.76 11.07
C ARG A 18 -1.79 6.47 9.88
N ILE A 19 -0.65 6.01 9.36
CA ILE A 19 0.00 6.66 8.21
C ILE A 19 -0.85 6.53 6.94
N PHE A 20 -1.49 5.39 6.69
CA PHE A 20 -2.41 5.22 5.56
C PHE A 20 -3.66 6.10 5.70
N THR A 21 -4.21 6.19 6.91
CA THR A 21 -5.35 7.07 7.19
C THR A 21 -5.01 8.53 6.92
N ARG A 22 -3.83 9.00 7.36
CA ARG A 22 -3.35 10.36 7.09
C ARG A 22 -3.09 10.57 5.60
N LEU A 23 -2.45 9.61 4.93
CA LEU A 23 -2.16 9.67 3.51
C LEU A 23 -3.44 9.78 2.66
N SER A 24 -4.51 9.08 3.04
CA SER A 24 -5.79 9.14 2.33
C SER A 24 -6.36 10.56 2.23
N ASN A 25 -6.05 11.44 3.20
CA ASN A 25 -6.54 12.82 3.19
C ASN A 25 -5.90 13.67 2.08
N LYS A 26 -4.74 13.26 1.54
CA LYS A 26 -4.11 13.89 0.37
C LYS A 26 -4.86 13.63 -0.94
N PHE A 27 -5.71 12.61 -0.98
CA PHE A 27 -6.48 12.26 -2.17
C PHE A 27 -7.83 13.00 -2.21
N PRO A 28 -8.40 13.24 -3.41
CA PRO A 28 -9.75 13.72 -3.60
C PRO A 28 -10.81 12.88 -2.86
N ASN A 29 -11.93 13.49 -2.46
CA ASN A 29 -12.94 12.85 -1.59
C ASN A 29 -13.40 11.45 -2.06
N HIS A 30 -13.63 11.28 -3.36
CA HIS A 30 -14.07 9.99 -3.93
C HIS A 30 -12.99 8.90 -3.80
N GLN A 31 -11.71 9.23 -3.96
CA GLN A 31 -10.58 8.31 -3.79
C GLN A 31 -10.26 8.10 -2.30
N ARG A 32 -10.31 9.16 -1.48
CA ARG A 32 -10.07 9.14 -0.04
C ARG A 32 -10.94 8.10 0.66
N ASN A 33 -12.24 8.09 0.39
CA ASN A 33 -13.18 7.15 1.02
C ASN A 33 -12.82 5.70 0.66
N ARG A 34 -12.48 5.45 -0.61
CA ARG A 34 -12.05 4.13 -1.07
C ARG A 34 -10.76 3.67 -0.41
N ILE A 35 -9.75 4.55 -0.31
CA ILE A 35 -8.49 4.25 0.38
C ILE A 35 -8.75 3.91 1.85
N LYS A 36 -9.61 4.66 2.56
CA LYS A 36 -9.96 4.40 3.95
C LYS A 36 -10.67 3.05 4.11
N GLN A 37 -11.63 2.73 3.25
CA GLN A 37 -12.34 1.46 3.26
C GLN A 37 -11.39 0.27 3.00
N ASN A 38 -10.55 0.35 1.97
CA ASN A 38 -9.59 -0.70 1.64
C ASN A 38 -8.56 -0.88 2.76
N THR A 39 -8.08 0.21 3.36
CA THR A 39 -7.18 0.17 4.52
C THR A 39 -7.86 -0.55 5.69
N LYS A 40 -9.10 -0.17 6.03
CA LYS A 40 -9.86 -0.83 7.11
C LYS A 40 -10.03 -2.32 6.83
N TYR A 41 -10.43 -2.69 5.62
CA TYR A 41 -10.64 -4.08 5.22
C TYR A 41 -9.34 -4.90 5.34
N ALA A 42 -8.22 -4.40 4.80
CA ALA A 42 -6.94 -5.10 4.86
C ALA A 42 -6.49 -5.37 6.31
N PHE A 43 -6.67 -4.40 7.22
CA PHE A 43 -6.35 -4.58 8.63
C PHE A 43 -7.31 -5.56 9.34
N GLN A 44 -8.60 -5.58 8.97
CA GLN A 44 -9.55 -6.55 9.49
C GLN A 44 -9.21 -7.97 9.05
N GLN A 45 -8.88 -8.17 7.78
CA GLN A 45 -8.49 -9.48 7.23
C GLN A 45 -7.23 -10.03 7.91
N ASN A 46 -6.28 -9.16 8.28
CA ASN A 46 -5.04 -9.59 8.93
C ASN A 46 -5.10 -9.57 10.47
N ARG A 47 -6.27 -9.28 11.07
CA ARG A 47 -6.42 -9.18 12.53
C ARG A 47 -6.13 -10.51 13.23
N PHE A 48 -6.51 -11.63 12.64
CA PHE A 48 -6.30 -12.96 13.23
C PHE A 48 -4.80 -13.27 13.48
N LEU A 49 -3.90 -12.68 12.68
CA LEU A 49 -2.45 -12.80 12.84
C LEU A 49 -1.93 -12.13 14.12
N LEU A 50 -2.71 -11.20 14.68
CA LEU A 50 -2.42 -10.56 15.95
C LEU A 50 -3.03 -11.35 17.12
N ASP A 51 -4.09 -12.12 16.91
CA ASP A 51 -4.91 -12.69 17.99
C ASP A 51 -4.62 -14.19 18.25
N LEU A 52 -4.10 -14.95 17.28
CA LEU A 52 -3.82 -16.39 17.42
C LEU A 52 -2.32 -16.63 17.69
N GLY A 53 -2.00 -17.25 18.83
CA GLY A 53 -0.64 -17.41 19.39
C GLY A 53 0.40 -18.19 18.56
N SER A 54 0.16 -18.52 17.29
CA SER A 54 1.18 -18.99 16.35
C SER A 54 1.82 -17.80 15.64
N PHE A 55 2.66 -17.08 16.38
CA PHE A 55 3.29 -15.85 15.93
C PHE A 55 4.34 -16.12 14.83
N ASN A 56 3.92 -16.19 13.56
CA ASN A 56 4.86 -16.16 12.45
C ASN A 56 5.36 -14.70 12.25
N GLN A 57 6.32 -14.31 13.08
CA GLN A 57 6.94 -12.97 13.04
C GLN A 57 7.44 -12.63 11.64
N SER A 58 8.01 -13.61 10.92
CA SER A 58 8.50 -13.41 9.55
C SER A 58 7.38 -13.01 8.59
N TYR A 59 6.18 -13.57 8.73
CA TYR A 59 5.04 -13.21 7.89
C TYR A 59 4.54 -11.80 8.20
N ILE A 60 4.50 -11.42 9.48
CA ILE A 60 4.10 -10.06 9.87
C ILE A 60 5.14 -9.03 9.42
N ASP A 61 6.43 -9.35 9.52
CA ASP A 61 7.51 -8.48 9.03
C ASP A 61 7.42 -8.30 7.50
N ASP A 62 7.10 -9.35 6.76
CA ASP A 62 6.86 -9.27 5.32
C ASP A 62 5.63 -8.40 4.99
N LEU A 63 4.51 -8.57 5.71
CA LEU A 63 3.34 -7.71 5.57
C LEU A 63 3.65 -6.24 5.90
N ASN A 64 4.44 -5.99 6.94
CA ASN A 64 4.86 -4.64 7.30
C ASN A 64 5.75 -4.02 6.19
N LYS A 65 6.70 -4.77 5.64
CA LYS A 65 7.54 -4.33 4.50
C LYS A 65 6.68 -4.00 3.27
N LYS A 66 5.74 -4.88 2.91
CA LYS A 66 4.79 -4.66 1.80
C LYS A 66 3.93 -3.42 2.03
N SER A 67 3.46 -3.21 3.26
CA SER A 67 2.67 -2.04 3.64
C SER A 67 3.48 -0.74 3.51
N ILE A 68 4.74 -0.73 3.93
CA ILE A 68 5.64 0.43 3.78
C ILE A 68 5.90 0.71 2.29
N ARG A 69 6.15 -0.32 1.46
CA ARG A 69 6.34 -0.15 0.02
C ARG A 69 5.09 0.46 -0.63
N LEU A 70 3.91 -0.08 -0.32
CA LEU A 70 2.65 0.45 -0.81
C LEU A 70 2.43 1.91 -0.36
N TYR A 71 2.74 2.24 0.89
CA TYR A 71 2.66 3.62 1.38
C TYR A 71 3.53 4.58 0.56
N LYS A 72 4.78 4.19 0.25
CA LYS A 72 5.68 5.01 -0.58
C LYS A 72 5.10 5.22 -1.98
N CYS A 73 4.59 4.16 -2.62
CA CYS A 73 3.94 4.25 -3.93
C CYS A 73 2.74 5.19 -3.90
N LEU A 74 1.82 5.00 -2.94
CA LEU A 74 0.63 5.85 -2.78
C LEU A 74 0.99 7.30 -2.46
N SER A 75 2.02 7.54 -1.65
CA SER A 75 2.48 8.89 -1.34
C SER A 75 3.10 9.59 -2.55
N TYR A 76 3.76 8.85 -3.44
CA TYR A 76 4.32 9.41 -4.68
C TYR A 76 3.21 9.81 -5.67
N ILE A 77 2.12 9.03 -5.73
CA ILE A 77 1.02 9.27 -6.67
C ILE A 77 -0.14 10.08 -6.06
N SER A 78 -0.04 10.57 -4.81
CA SER A 78 -1.15 11.26 -4.14
C SER A 78 -1.62 12.49 -4.90
N ASP A 79 -0.69 13.16 -5.59
CA ASP A 79 -0.94 14.39 -6.32
C ASP A 79 -1.21 14.10 -7.81
N ARG A 80 -1.36 12.81 -8.18
CA ARG A 80 -1.50 12.31 -9.55
C ARG A 80 -2.76 11.42 -9.68
N PRO A 81 -3.96 12.00 -9.62
CA PRO A 81 -5.22 11.23 -9.54
C PRO A 81 -5.50 10.33 -10.75
N LYS A 82 -5.01 10.68 -11.94
CA LYS A 82 -5.11 9.83 -13.16
C LYS A 82 -4.33 8.52 -13.00
N ILE A 83 -3.09 8.60 -12.50
CA ILE A 83 -2.24 7.43 -12.25
C ILE A 83 -2.86 6.54 -11.18
N PHE A 84 -3.37 7.15 -10.11
CA PHE A 84 -4.07 6.39 -9.09
C PHE A 84 -5.28 5.62 -9.64
N ASN A 85 -6.09 6.21 -10.52
CA ASN A 85 -7.22 5.51 -11.11
C ASN A 85 -6.81 4.40 -12.11
N GLN A 86 -5.66 4.54 -12.77
CA GLN A 86 -5.11 3.48 -13.63
C GLN A 86 -4.61 2.28 -12.81
N LEU A 87 -3.87 2.54 -11.73
CA LEU A 87 -3.34 1.50 -10.85
C LEU A 87 -4.43 0.89 -9.95
N PHE A 88 -5.42 1.70 -9.60
CA PHE A 88 -6.52 1.33 -8.73
C PHE A 88 -7.86 1.67 -9.39
N PRO A 89 -8.32 0.90 -10.39
CA PRO A 89 -9.60 1.19 -11.04
C PRO A 89 -10.78 0.97 -10.07
N PRO A 90 -11.86 1.78 -10.18
CA PRO A 90 -13.04 1.67 -9.30
C PRO A 90 -13.75 0.32 -9.34
N SER A 91 -13.61 -0.42 -10.45
CA SER A 91 -14.24 -1.71 -10.70
C SER A 91 -13.49 -2.92 -10.13
N SER A 92 -12.24 -2.75 -9.67
CA SER A 92 -11.44 -3.89 -9.20
C SER A 92 -11.77 -4.26 -7.75
N GLN A 93 -12.43 -5.40 -7.58
CA GLN A 93 -12.62 -6.06 -6.28
C GLN A 93 -11.37 -6.82 -5.81
N HIS A 94 -10.44 -7.14 -6.70
CA HIS A 94 -9.16 -7.78 -6.41
C HIS A 94 -8.01 -7.12 -7.20
N TYR A 95 -6.89 -6.85 -6.52
CA TYR A 95 -5.67 -6.33 -7.12
C TYR A 95 -4.64 -7.46 -7.21
N ASP A 96 -4.25 -7.84 -8.42
CA ASP A 96 -3.16 -8.79 -8.64
C ASP A 96 -1.82 -8.05 -8.50
N ILE A 97 -1.01 -8.46 -7.53
CA ILE A 97 0.30 -7.88 -7.22
C ILE A 97 1.27 -8.04 -8.41
N LYS A 98 1.13 -9.09 -9.24
CA LYS A 98 1.98 -9.26 -10.43
C LYS A 98 1.73 -8.18 -11.48
N GLN A 99 0.47 -7.82 -11.73
CA GLN A 99 0.13 -6.72 -12.64
C GLN A 99 0.67 -5.37 -12.15
N PHE A 100 0.74 -5.17 -10.84
CA PHE A 100 1.31 -3.96 -10.25
C PHE A 100 2.82 -3.82 -10.48
N ASP A 101 3.58 -4.92 -10.29
CA ASP A 101 5.03 -4.92 -10.55
C ASP A 101 5.35 -4.78 -12.04
N ASP A 102 4.53 -5.34 -12.94
CA ASP A 102 4.72 -5.21 -14.39
C ASP A 102 4.41 -3.79 -14.90
N LEU A 103 3.37 -3.13 -14.36
CA LEU A 103 3.05 -1.73 -14.68
C LEU A 103 4.13 -0.74 -14.21
N LEU A 104 4.75 -1.00 -13.06
CA LEU A 104 5.88 -0.20 -12.58
C LEU A 104 7.11 -0.34 -13.51
N LYS A 105 7.45 -1.57 -13.91
CA LYS A 105 8.59 -1.84 -14.81
C LYS A 105 8.42 -1.23 -16.21
N GLN A 106 7.20 -1.24 -16.75
CA GLN A 106 6.91 -0.65 -18.06
C GLN A 106 7.08 0.88 -18.04
N GLN A 107 6.81 1.54 -16.91
CA GLN A 107 6.98 3.00 -16.83
C GLN A 107 8.44 3.42 -16.60
N ASP A 108 9.26 2.62 -15.89
CA ASP A 108 10.70 2.89 -15.78
C ASP A 108 11.39 2.92 -17.17
N HIS A 109 10.92 2.12 -18.13
CA HIS A 109 11.42 2.18 -19.52
C HIS A 109 10.97 3.45 -20.26
N GLN A 110 9.72 3.90 -20.12
CA GLN A 110 9.23 5.11 -20.79
C GLN A 110 9.86 6.42 -20.29
N PHE A 111 10.42 6.44 -19.08
CA PHE A 111 11.16 7.60 -18.56
C PHE A 111 12.57 7.71 -19.16
N ASN A 112 13.26 6.58 -19.38
CA ASN A 112 14.60 6.57 -19.97
C ASN A 112 14.59 6.99 -21.45
N ASP A 113 13.55 6.62 -22.20
CA ASP A 113 13.44 6.98 -23.62
C ASP A 113 13.15 8.48 -23.80
N LYS A 114 12.32 9.08 -22.92
CA LYS A 114 12.00 10.52 -22.97
C LYS A 114 13.13 11.43 -22.49
N GLU A 115 13.98 10.97 -21.56
CA GLU A 115 15.19 11.74 -21.19
C GLU A 115 16.27 11.71 -22.28
N ASN A 116 16.36 10.64 -23.06
CA ASN A 116 17.31 10.55 -24.19
C ASN A 116 16.87 11.39 -25.40
N GLU A 117 15.56 11.48 -25.69
CA GLU A 117 15.07 12.38 -26.75
C GLU A 117 15.25 13.87 -26.41
N ASN A 118 15.10 14.26 -25.14
CA ASN A 118 15.29 15.65 -24.70
C ASN A 118 16.77 16.08 -24.56
N ARG A 119 17.73 15.14 -24.61
CA ARG A 119 19.17 15.44 -24.59
C ARG A 119 19.79 15.52 -25.98
N ASN A 120 19.07 15.07 -27.01
CA ASN A 120 19.53 15.05 -28.40
C ASN A 120 18.84 16.09 -29.30
N ASN A 121 18.04 16.99 -28.73
CA ASN A 121 17.48 18.20 -29.34
C ASN A 121 18.00 19.44 -28.61
#